data_AF-A0A0M2SMH1-F1
#
_entry.id   AF-A0A0M2SMH1-F1
#
_cell.length_a   1.000
_cell.length_b   1.000
_cell.length_c   1.000
_cell.angle_alpha   90.00
_cell.angle_beta   90.00
_cell.angle_gamma   90.00
#
_symmetry.space_group_name_H-M   'P 1'
#
loop_
_entity.id
_entity.type
_entity.pdbx_description
1 polymer ?
#
loop_
_entity_poly.entity_id
_entity_poly.type
_entity_poly.pdbx_seq_one_letter_code
_entity_poly.pdbx_strand_id
1 'polypeptide(L)'
;MMSPEGNVELYRLLGGWCPAAAGMPDGEDFDFDSEIYDSMDVIFRHREDVEKASAGVQDVFRFSFEKTVPLGEIRPVVIEAFEIIELYKEP
;
A
#
# COMPACT_ATOMS: atom_id res chain seq x y z
N MET A 1 7.45 10.90 13.10
CA MET A 1 6.26 11.08 12.22
C MET A 1 6.80 11.15 10.80
N MET A 2 6.02 10.84 9.76
CA MET A 2 6.52 10.94 8.38
C MET A 2 6.28 12.36 7.85
N SER A 3 7.23 12.89 7.08
CA SER A 3 7.06 14.19 6.42
C SER A 3 5.90 14.16 5.40
N PRO A 4 5.32 15.32 5.03
CA PRO A 4 4.33 15.41 3.97
C PRO A 4 4.80 14.83 2.65
N GLU A 5 6.08 15.00 2.30
CA GLU A 5 6.68 14.44 1.09
C GLU A 5 6.68 12.92 1.12
N GLY A 6 7.02 12.31 2.26
CA GLY A 6 6.95 10.85 2.41
C GLY A 6 5.53 10.33 2.21
N ASN A 7 4.50 11.03 2.70
CA ASN A 7 3.11 10.62 2.53
C ASN A 7 2.71 10.65 1.04
N VAL A 8 3.20 11.65 0.29
CA VAL A 8 2.97 11.76 -1.15
C VAL A 8 3.68 10.63 -1.91
N GLU A 9 4.93 10.31 -1.57
CA GLU A 9 5.65 9.21 -2.25
C GLU A 9 5.01 7.86 -1.95
N LEU A 10 4.57 7.63 -0.70
CA LEU A 10 3.86 6.40 -0.34
C LEU A 10 2.51 6.29 -1.06
N TYR A 11 1.77 7.38 -1.16
CA TYR A 11 0.53 7.43 -1.95
C TYR A 11 0.80 7.13 -3.43
N ARG A 12 1.88 7.67 -4.03
CA ARG A 12 2.23 7.38 -5.43
C ARG A 12 2.61 5.93 -5.67
N LEU A 13 3.40 5.32 -4.77
CA LEU A 13 3.76 3.91 -4.83
C LEU A 13 2.49 3.05 -4.89
N LEU A 14 1.57 3.27 -3.96
CA LEU A 14 0.32 2.51 -3.87
C LEU A 14 -0.64 2.86 -5.00
N GLY A 15 -0.71 4.12 -5.44
CA GLY A 15 -1.54 4.54 -6.57
C GLY A 15 -1.13 3.91 -7.90
N GLY A 16 0.17 3.62 -8.09
CA GLY A 16 0.65 2.84 -9.23
C GLY A 16 0.37 1.34 -9.11
N TRP A 17 0.39 0.80 -7.89
CA TRP A 17 0.26 -0.64 -7.66
C TRP A 17 -1.19 -1.13 -7.50
N CYS A 18 -2.03 -0.41 -6.76
CA CYS A 18 -3.38 -0.84 -6.40
C CYS A 18 -4.27 -1.17 -7.62
N PRO A 19 -4.32 -0.35 -8.68
CA PRO A 19 -5.13 -0.68 -9.87
C PRO A 19 -4.69 -1.99 -10.53
N ALA A 20 -3.38 -2.18 -10.69
CA ALA A 20 -2.81 -3.39 -11.26
C ALA A 20 -3.10 -4.62 -10.38
N ALA A 21 -2.95 -4.49 -9.07
CA ALA A 21 -3.27 -5.54 -8.10
C ALA A 21 -4.76 -5.90 -8.09
N ALA A 22 -5.65 -4.91 -8.27
CA ALA A 22 -7.08 -5.15 -8.45
C ALA A 22 -7.41 -5.81 -9.81
N GLY A 23 -6.52 -5.70 -10.79
CA GLY A 23 -6.72 -6.23 -12.14
C GLY A 23 -7.56 -5.31 -13.02
N MET A 24 -7.56 -4.01 -12.71
CA MET A 24 -8.25 -3.00 -13.50
C MET A 24 -7.43 -2.67 -14.77
N PRO A 25 -8.08 -2.46 -15.93
CA PRO A 25 -7.41 -2.00 -17.14
C PRO A 25 -6.81 -0.60 -16.95
N ASP A 26 -5.65 -0.35 -17.56
CA ASP A 26 -5.07 0.98 -17.62
C ASP A 26 -6.05 1.97 -18.28
N GLY A 27 -6.40 3.04 -17.57
CA GLY A 27 -7.27 4.11 -18.08
C GLY A 27 -8.75 4.03 -17.71
N GLU A 28 -9.16 3.06 -16.88
CA GLU A 28 -10.45 3.16 -16.18
C GLU A 28 -10.36 4.17 -15.03
N ASP A 29 -11.36 5.05 -14.94
CA ASP A 29 -11.46 6.10 -13.90
C ASP A 29 -12.04 5.48 -12.62
N PHE A 30 -11.26 4.55 -12.04
CA PHE A 30 -11.60 3.91 -10.77
C PHE A 30 -10.83 4.59 -9.65
N ASP A 31 -11.56 5.12 -8.67
CA ASP A 31 -10.99 5.78 -7.50
C ASP A 31 -10.53 4.70 -6.50
N PHE A 32 -9.22 4.67 -6.23
CA PHE A 32 -8.58 3.77 -5.26
C PHE A 32 -8.16 4.50 -3.99
N ASP A 33 -8.57 5.76 -3.78
CA ASP A 33 -8.11 6.57 -2.66
C ASP A 33 -8.36 5.88 -1.32
N SER A 34 -9.55 5.29 -1.13
CA SER A 34 -9.88 4.59 0.11
C SER A 34 -8.91 3.43 0.37
N GLU A 35 -8.69 2.57 -0.63
CA GLU A 35 -7.82 1.41 -0.50
C GLU A 35 -6.35 1.80 -0.35
N ILE A 36 -5.93 2.88 -0.98
CA ILE A 36 -4.59 3.44 -0.82
C ILE A 36 -4.41 3.91 0.63
N TYR A 37 -5.32 4.74 1.16
CA TYR A 37 -5.21 5.23 2.53
C TYR A 37 -5.31 4.12 3.58
N ASP A 38 -6.20 3.14 3.39
CA ASP A 38 -6.30 1.99 4.28
C ASP A 38 -5.02 1.14 4.24
N SER A 39 -4.44 0.95 3.06
CA SER A 39 -3.16 0.26 2.91
C SER A 39 -2.02 1.04 3.58
N MET A 40 -1.97 2.37 3.43
CA MET A 40 -1.00 3.22 4.13
C MET A 40 -1.12 3.06 5.64
N ASP A 41 -2.32 3.15 6.19
CA ASP A 41 -2.57 3.01 7.63
C ASP A 41 -2.13 1.63 8.16
N VAL A 42 -2.45 0.55 7.45
CA VAL A 42 -1.97 -0.81 7.78
C VAL A 42 -0.44 -0.89 7.78
N ILE A 43 0.21 -0.38 6.73
CA ILE A 43 1.67 -0.38 6.59
C ILE A 43 2.30 0.40 7.76
N PHE A 44 1.76 1.56 8.13
CA PHE A 44 2.25 2.34 9.27
C PHE A 44 2.09 1.63 10.61
N ARG A 45 0.95 0.94 10.84
CA ARG A 45 0.67 0.18 12.06
C ARG A 45 1.61 -1.02 12.22
N HIS A 46 2.10 -1.57 11.11
CA HIS A 46 2.95 -2.76 11.07
C HIS A 46 4.34 -2.51 10.50
N ARG A 47 4.86 -1.27 10.60
CA ARG A 47 6.11 -0.81 9.96
C ARG A 47 7.40 -1.57 10.29
N GLU A 48 7.35 -2.54 11.21
CA GLU A 48 8.49 -3.38 11.62
C GLU A 48 8.28 -4.86 11.25
N ASP A 49 7.15 -5.19 10.61
CA ASP A 49 6.72 -6.56 10.35
C ASP A 49 6.10 -6.64 8.94
N VAL A 50 6.95 -6.97 7.96
CA VAL A 50 6.58 -7.09 6.54
C VAL A 50 5.45 -8.10 6.35
N GLU A 51 5.43 -9.19 7.11
CA GLU A 51 4.41 -10.23 6.97
C GLU A 51 3.05 -9.75 7.47
N LYS A 52 2.99 -9.07 8.63
CA LYS A 52 1.73 -8.49 9.14
C LYS A 52 1.24 -7.35 8.26
N ALA A 53 2.12 -6.47 7.80
CA ALA A 53 1.74 -5.41 6.87
C ALA A 53 1.20 -6.00 5.55
N SER A 54 1.87 -7.01 4.99
CA SER A 54 1.42 -7.68 3.76
C SER A 54 0.08 -8.38 3.93
N ALA A 55 -0.14 -9.06 5.06
CA ALA A 55 -1.43 -9.69 5.37
C ALA A 55 -2.55 -8.65 5.54
N GLY A 56 -2.27 -7.52 6.19
CA GLY A 56 -3.26 -6.45 6.32
C GLY A 56 -3.59 -5.77 4.99
N VAL A 57 -2.61 -5.55 4.11
CA VAL A 57 -2.88 -5.04 2.75
C VAL A 57 -3.68 -6.06 1.94
N GLN A 58 -3.38 -7.36 2.06
CA GLN A 58 -4.20 -8.41 1.46
C GLN A 58 -5.67 -8.34 1.93
N ASP A 59 -5.88 -8.07 3.22
CA ASP A 59 -7.21 -7.92 3.80
C ASP A 59 -7.96 -6.72 3.19
N VAL A 60 -7.31 -5.57 2.98
CA VAL A 60 -7.92 -4.41 2.30
C VAL A 60 -8.49 -4.82 0.94
N PHE A 61 -7.70 -5.50 0.11
CA PHE A 61 -8.16 -5.95 -1.22
C PHE A 61 -9.26 -7.00 -1.14
N ARG A 62 -9.20 -7.90 -0.15
CA ARG A 62 -10.24 -8.90 0.07
C ARG A 62 -11.56 -8.24 0.44
N PHE A 63 -11.54 -7.17 1.23
CA PHE A 63 -12.75 -6.46 1.64
C PHE A 63 -13.30 -5.55 0.55
N SER A 64 -12.45 -4.82 -0.17
CA SER A 64 -12.90 -3.87 -1.21
C SER A 64 -13.30 -4.55 -2.51
N PHE A 65 -12.62 -5.64 -2.90
CA PHE A 65 -12.76 -6.23 -4.24
C PHE A 65 -13.12 -7.71 -4.23
N GLU A 66 -13.36 -8.30 -3.06
CA GLU A 66 -13.54 -9.76 -2.90
C GLU A 66 -12.38 -10.58 -3.52
N LYS A 67 -11.20 -9.95 -3.63
CA LYS A 67 -10.02 -10.51 -4.31
C LYS A 67 -8.91 -10.79 -3.31
N THR A 68 -8.31 -11.96 -3.42
CA THR A 68 -7.11 -12.30 -2.64
C THR A 68 -5.87 -12.11 -3.52
N VAL A 69 -5.17 -10.98 -3.33
CA VAL A 69 -3.87 -10.76 -3.96
C VAL A 69 -2.83 -11.65 -3.28
N PRO A 70 -2.01 -12.44 -4.00
CA PRO A 70 -1.01 -13.30 -3.37
C PRO A 70 0.00 -12.51 -2.54
N LEU A 71 0.33 -12.99 -1.33
CA LEU A 71 1.30 -12.31 -0.45
C LEU A 71 2.67 -12.11 -1.12
N GLY A 72 3.08 -13.01 -2.03
CA GLY A 72 4.31 -12.86 -2.80
C GLY A 72 4.34 -11.64 -3.72
N GLU A 73 3.17 -11.13 -4.13
CA GLU A 73 3.02 -9.92 -4.95
C GLU A 73 2.91 -8.65 -4.09
N ILE A 74 2.45 -8.77 -2.84
CA ILE A 74 2.28 -7.65 -1.91
C ILE A 74 3.59 -7.31 -1.19
N ARG A 75 4.35 -8.33 -0.76
CA ARG A 75 5.59 -8.16 0.02
C ARG A 75 6.59 -7.17 -0.59
N PRO A 76 6.89 -7.20 -1.91
CA PRO A 76 7.83 -6.24 -2.50
C PRO A 76 7.39 -4.78 -2.32
N VAL A 77 6.09 -4.51 -2.47
CA VAL A 77 5.52 -3.16 -2.32
C VAL A 77 5.55 -2.70 -0.87
N VAL A 78 5.29 -3.61 0.07
CA VAL A 78 5.42 -3.32 1.51
C VAL A 78 6.86 -3.01 1.90
N ILE A 79 7.85 -3.73 1.34
CA ILE A 79 9.26 -3.46 1.57
C ILE A 79 9.64 -2.07 1.06
N GLU A 80 9.25 -1.73 -0.18
CA GLU A 80 9.48 -0.41 -0.75
C GLU A 80 8.79 0.71 0.06
N ALA A 81 7.57 0.45 0.53
CA ALA A 81 6.88 1.37 1.43
C ALA A 81 7.64 1.60 2.75
N PHE A 82 8.26 0.55 3.31
CA PHE A 82 9.08 0.68 4.52
C PHE A 82 10.36 1.49 4.26
N GLU A 83 10.98 1.33 3.09
CA GLU A 83 12.13 2.14 2.67
C GLU A 83 11.75 3.63 2.55
N ILE A 84 10.58 3.94 1.98
CA ILE A 84 10.03 5.30 1.94
C ILE A 84 9.80 5.83 3.36
N ILE A 85 9.16 5.06 4.24
CA ILE A 85 8.93 5.45 5.64
C ILE A 85 10.23 5.80 6.36
N GLU A 86 11.27 4.98 6.16
CA GLU A 86 12.57 5.18 6.80
C GLU A 86 13.31 6.40 6.24
N LEU A 87 13.22 6.65 4.93
CA LEU A 87 13.86 7.79 4.27
C LEU A 87 13.24 9.14 4.67
N TYR A 88 11.92 9.17 4.86
CA TYR A 88 11.15 10.39 5.13
C TYR A 88 10.69 10.52 6.59
N LYS A 89 11.27 9.75 7.51
CA LYS A 89 11.01 9.94 8.94
C LYS A 89 11.56 11.27 9.41
N GLU A 90 10.75 12.02 10.13
CA GLU A 90 11.20 13.21 10.82
C GLU A 90 12.14 12.84 11.99
N PRO A 91 13.13 13.70 12.32
CA PRO A 91 14.08 13.47 13.40
C PRO A 91 13.45 13.25 14.78
#